data_AF-A0A661T1F5-F1
#
_entry.id   AF-A0A661T1F5-F1
#
_cell.length_a   1.000
_cell.length_b   1.000
_cell.length_c   1.000
_cell.angle_alpha   90.00
_cell.angle_beta   90.00
_cell.angle_gamma   90.00
#
_symmetry.space_group_name_H-M   'P 1'
#
loop_
_entity.id
_entity.type
_entity.pdbx_description
1 polymer ?
#
loop_
_entity_poly.entity_id
_entity_poly.type
_entity_poly.pdbx_seq_one_letter_code
_entity_poly.pdbx_strand_id
1 'polypeptide(L)'
;MIGVVGSRNATHYGLKAAEMIGMGLARRGVGVVSGLARGIDSAAHRGCLRGGGLTVGVLGTGIDIVYPAENRALFSRLAKEGVLLSEFPVGTPPDPQNFPRRNRIISGLSRGVLVVEATLKSGSLITASLALEQGRDVYAVPGSIDSFKSTGTHCLIKQGAKLVENAEDILDELGFHAGRSPAGPPDALPAMDPDEQTIHQAIGNYPAHIDEIVRRARMDVGRVSAILTRMELKGKVRQLPGKMFVV
;
A
#
# COMPACT_ATOMS: atom_id res chain seq x y z
N MET A 1 9.54 10.99 -8.36
CA MET A 1 8.46 10.35 -7.59
C MET A 1 8.03 9.07 -8.29
N ILE A 2 7.39 8.17 -7.56
CA ILE A 2 6.82 6.92 -8.08
C ILE A 2 5.30 6.93 -7.90
N GLY A 3 4.59 6.55 -8.96
CA GLY A 3 3.15 6.35 -8.92
C GLY A 3 2.86 5.02 -8.26
N VAL A 4 2.06 4.96 -7.21
CA VAL A 4 1.67 3.69 -6.58
C VAL A 4 0.18 3.49 -6.70
N VAL A 5 -0.25 2.43 -7.38
CA VAL A 5 -1.66 2.16 -7.64
C VAL A 5 -2.00 0.69 -7.41
N GLY A 6 -3.28 0.40 -7.16
CA GLY A 6 -3.73 -0.98 -7.08
C GLY A 6 -5.19 -1.11 -6.67
N SER A 7 -5.53 -2.29 -6.17
CA SER A 7 -6.90 -2.68 -5.84
C SER A 7 -7.50 -1.81 -4.74
N ARG A 8 -8.75 -1.38 -4.95
CA ARG A 8 -9.56 -0.73 -3.92
C ARG A 8 -9.98 -1.70 -2.80
N ASN A 9 -10.11 -2.98 -3.15
CA ASN A 9 -10.35 -4.08 -2.22
C ASN A 9 -9.06 -4.91 -2.14
N ALA A 10 -8.01 -4.34 -1.57
CA ALA A 10 -6.70 -4.99 -1.44
C ALA A 10 -6.73 -6.11 -0.39
N THR A 11 -5.84 -7.09 -0.52
CA THR A 11 -5.57 -8.05 0.56
C THR A 11 -4.71 -7.41 1.64
N HIS A 12 -4.59 -8.07 2.79
CA HIS A 12 -3.63 -7.66 3.83
C HIS A 12 -2.20 -7.60 3.29
N TYR A 13 -1.82 -8.59 2.47
CA TYR A 13 -0.53 -8.62 1.79
C TYR A 13 -0.32 -7.37 0.93
N GLY A 14 -1.28 -7.03 0.06
CA GLY A 14 -1.17 -5.85 -0.80
C GLY A 14 -1.10 -4.54 -0.03
N LEU A 15 -1.90 -4.38 1.03
CA LEU A 15 -1.85 -3.20 1.90
C LEU A 15 -0.47 -3.05 2.56
N LYS A 16 0.06 -4.14 3.12
CA LYS A 16 1.37 -4.16 3.77
C LYS A 16 2.49 -3.87 2.78
N ALA A 17 2.45 -4.47 1.59
CA ALA A 17 3.43 -4.23 0.53
C ALA A 17 3.41 -2.75 0.09
N ALA A 18 2.24 -2.18 -0.17
CA ALA A 18 2.10 -0.78 -0.56
C ALA A 18 2.63 0.19 0.51
N GLU A 19 2.31 -0.08 1.77
CA GLU A 19 2.77 0.74 2.89
C GLU A 19 4.29 0.64 3.08
N MET A 20 4.85 -0.58 3.07
CA MET A 20 6.28 -0.81 3.24
C MET A 20 7.11 -0.22 2.09
N ILE A 21 6.67 -0.40 0.85
CA ILE A 21 7.36 0.16 -0.33
C ILE A 21 7.25 1.69 -0.31
N GLY A 22 6.07 2.25 -0.03
CA GLY A 22 5.89 3.70 0.09
C GLY A 22 6.79 4.32 1.16
N MET A 23 6.93 3.65 2.32
CA MET A 23 7.83 4.06 3.39
C MET A 23 9.31 3.94 3.00
N GLY A 24 9.69 2.85 2.33
CA GLY A 24 11.06 2.63 1.86
C GLY A 24 11.50 3.69 0.84
N LEU A 25 10.63 4.01 -0.13
CA LEU A 25 10.87 5.08 -1.10
C LEU A 25 11.04 6.44 -0.41
N ALA A 26 10.14 6.78 0.53
CA ALA A 26 10.18 8.03 1.27
C ALA A 26 11.48 8.22 2.05
N ARG A 27 11.94 7.18 2.77
CA ARG A 27 13.20 7.20 3.54
C ARG A 27 14.44 7.43 2.67
N ARG A 28 14.34 7.19 1.37
CA ARG A 28 15.40 7.39 0.39
C ARG A 28 15.22 8.67 -0.44
N GLY A 29 14.31 9.55 -0.02
CA GLY A 29 14.03 10.83 -0.67
C GLY A 29 13.15 10.72 -1.91
N VAL A 30 12.54 9.56 -2.17
CA VAL A 30 11.64 9.36 -3.31
C VAL A 30 10.19 9.49 -2.87
N GLY A 31 9.51 10.52 -3.36
CA GLY A 31 8.10 10.76 -3.07
C GLY A 31 7.15 9.80 -3.80
N VAL A 32 5.94 9.65 -3.25
CA VAL A 32 4.86 8.79 -3.77
C VAL A 32 3.71 9.63 -4.32
N VAL A 33 3.30 9.35 -5.56
CA VAL A 33 2.07 9.89 -6.15
C VAL A 33 1.01 8.79 -6.18
N SER A 34 -0.20 9.08 -5.71
CA SER A 34 -1.30 8.12 -5.79
C SER A 34 -2.65 8.83 -5.79
N GLY A 35 -3.73 8.06 -5.85
CA GLY A 35 -5.05 8.56 -6.13
C GLY A 35 -5.94 8.82 -4.94
N LEU A 36 -5.44 8.63 -3.72
CA LEU A 36 -6.24 8.68 -2.50
C LEU A 36 -7.47 7.77 -2.51
N ALA A 37 -7.52 6.76 -3.39
CA ALA A 37 -8.59 5.77 -3.40
C ALA A 37 -8.47 4.83 -2.19
N ARG A 38 -9.50 4.01 -1.95
CA ARG A 38 -9.44 2.94 -0.96
C ARG A 38 -8.33 1.94 -1.30
N GLY A 39 -7.90 1.17 -0.30
CA GLY A 39 -6.96 0.07 -0.51
C GLY A 39 -5.52 0.53 -0.71
N ILE A 40 -4.92 0.11 -1.82
CA ILE A 40 -3.50 0.32 -2.12
C ILE A 40 -3.09 1.79 -2.10
N ASP A 41 -3.87 2.67 -2.72
CA ASP A 41 -3.57 4.11 -2.76
C ASP A 41 -3.43 4.71 -1.35
N SER A 42 -4.43 4.48 -0.48
CA SER A 42 -4.36 4.92 0.92
C SER A 42 -3.15 4.34 1.67
N ALA A 43 -2.82 3.07 1.44
CA ALA A 43 -1.70 2.41 2.11
C ALA A 43 -0.35 3.00 1.67
N ALA A 44 -0.18 3.26 0.38
CA ALA A 44 1.01 3.89 -0.17
C ALA A 44 1.22 5.30 0.39
N HIS A 45 0.16 6.11 0.47
CA HIS A 45 0.20 7.44 1.10
C HIS A 45 0.59 7.37 2.58
N ARG A 46 -0.03 6.46 3.36
CA ARG A 46 0.31 6.27 4.77
C ARG A 46 1.77 5.86 4.94
N GLY A 47 2.25 4.91 4.15
CA GLY A 47 3.64 4.46 4.15
C GLY A 47 4.61 5.61 3.88
N CYS A 48 4.33 6.40 2.83
CA CYS A 48 5.16 7.54 2.46
C CYS A 48 5.23 8.59 3.58
N LEU A 49 4.09 8.97 4.17
CA LEU A 49 4.03 9.90 5.30
C LEU A 49 4.77 9.36 6.54
N ARG A 50 4.64 8.07 6.85
CA ARG A 50 5.40 7.42 7.93
C ARG A 50 6.92 7.43 7.68
N GLY A 51 7.32 7.35 6.42
CA GLY A 51 8.71 7.50 6.02
C GLY A 51 9.23 8.94 6.03
N GLY A 52 8.39 9.92 6.37
CA GLY A 52 8.73 11.35 6.34
C GLY A 52 8.92 11.91 4.93
N GLY A 53 8.38 11.23 3.91
CA GLY A 53 8.54 11.62 2.51
C GLY A 53 7.39 12.46 1.98
N LEU A 54 7.61 13.08 0.82
CA LEU A 54 6.58 13.83 0.11
C LEU A 54 5.59 12.87 -0.58
N THR A 55 4.29 13.06 -0.33
CA THR A 55 3.25 12.33 -1.06
C THR A 55 2.22 13.25 -1.71
N VAL A 56 1.80 12.91 -2.93
CA VAL A 56 0.87 13.68 -3.75
C VAL A 56 -0.39 12.88 -4.02
N GLY A 57 -1.53 13.33 -3.49
CA GLY A 57 -2.85 12.78 -3.74
C GLY A 57 -3.53 13.45 -4.92
N VAL A 58 -3.68 12.74 -6.04
CA VAL A 58 -4.33 13.25 -7.24
C VAL A 58 -5.83 12.90 -7.21
N LEU A 59 -6.69 13.91 -7.24
CA LEU A 59 -8.12 13.78 -6.98
C LEU A 59 -8.96 13.65 -8.25
N GLY A 60 -10.00 12.80 -8.20
CA GLY A 60 -11.03 12.68 -9.25
C GLY A 60 -12.23 13.59 -9.03
N THR A 61 -12.08 14.59 -8.15
CA THR A 61 -13.13 15.48 -7.63
C THR A 61 -12.58 16.90 -7.52
N GLY A 62 -13.45 17.87 -7.21
CA GLY A 62 -12.99 19.19 -6.77
C GLY A 62 -12.07 19.09 -5.55
N ILE A 63 -11.15 20.05 -5.38
CA ILE A 63 -10.17 20.06 -4.28
C ILE A 63 -10.83 20.15 -2.89
N ASP A 64 -12.09 20.57 -2.83
CA ASP A 64 -12.94 20.71 -1.65
C ASP A 64 -13.76 19.45 -1.32
N ILE A 65 -13.77 18.45 -2.21
CA ILE A 65 -14.58 17.25 -2.06
C ILE A 65 -13.71 16.06 -1.63
N VAL A 66 -13.97 15.55 -0.43
CA VAL A 66 -13.30 14.35 0.10
C VAL A 66 -13.99 13.10 -0.43
N TYR A 67 -13.30 12.36 -1.29
CA TYR A 67 -13.75 11.05 -1.76
C TYR A 67 -12.58 10.04 -1.80
N PRO A 68 -12.74 8.84 -1.23
CA PRO A 68 -13.90 8.35 -0.47
C PRO A 68 -13.98 8.98 0.94
N ALA A 69 -15.17 9.05 1.53
CA ALA A 69 -15.40 9.71 2.83
C ALA A 69 -14.56 9.10 3.98
N GLU A 70 -14.32 7.78 3.94
CA GLU A 70 -13.49 7.07 4.92
C GLU A 70 -12.02 7.56 4.94
N ASN A 71 -11.54 8.15 3.83
CA ASN A 71 -10.19 8.70 3.75
C ASN A 71 -10.10 10.15 4.26
N ARG A 72 -11.12 10.70 4.93
CA ARG A 72 -11.13 12.10 5.41
C ARG A 72 -9.93 12.45 6.30
N ALA A 73 -9.55 11.56 7.20
CA ALA A 73 -8.36 11.76 8.04
C ALA A 73 -7.07 11.81 7.22
N LEU A 74 -6.92 10.88 6.27
CA LEU A 74 -5.77 10.83 5.37
C LEU A 74 -5.71 12.05 4.45
N PHE A 75 -6.84 12.46 3.87
CA PHE A 75 -6.97 13.67 3.08
C PHE A 75 -6.51 14.90 3.86
N SER A 76 -7.03 15.07 5.09
CA SER A 76 -6.68 16.21 5.95
C SER A 76 -5.19 16.21 6.32
N ARG A 77 -4.59 15.02 6.45
CA ARG A 77 -3.17 14.87 6.70
C ARG A 77 -2.33 15.23 5.47
N LEU A 78 -2.71 14.76 4.28
CA LEU A 78 -2.06 15.14 3.02
C LEU A 78 -2.15 16.65 2.76
N ALA A 79 -3.26 17.30 3.11
CA ALA A 79 -3.41 18.74 2.99
C ALA A 79 -2.40 19.53 3.84
N LYS A 80 -1.89 18.94 4.93
CA LYS A 80 -0.95 19.56 5.87
C LYS A 80 0.51 19.17 5.60
N GLU A 81 0.75 17.89 5.34
CA GLU A 81 2.08 17.27 5.29
C GLU A 81 2.51 16.88 3.87
N GLY A 82 1.60 16.89 2.90
CA GLY A 82 1.85 16.48 1.52
C GLY A 82 1.26 17.47 0.51
N VAL A 83 0.77 16.94 -0.61
CA VAL A 83 0.12 17.74 -1.65
C VAL A 83 -1.18 17.07 -2.07
N LEU A 84 -2.23 17.88 -2.22
CA LEU A 84 -3.45 17.48 -2.91
C LEU A 84 -3.49 18.21 -4.25
N LEU A 85 -3.77 17.47 -5.32
CA LEU A 85 -3.83 18.01 -6.67
C LEU A 85 -5.15 17.60 -7.31
N SER A 86 -5.87 18.58 -7.86
CA SER A 86 -7.05 18.34 -8.68
C SER A 86 -7.00 19.18 -9.95
N GLU A 87 -7.44 18.59 -11.05
CA GLU A 87 -7.70 19.32 -12.30
C GLU A 87 -9.17 19.74 -12.46
N PHE A 88 -10.03 19.39 -11.49
CA PHE A 88 -11.46 19.62 -11.56
C PHE A 88 -11.84 20.91 -10.81
N PRO A 89 -12.82 21.68 -11.30
CA PRO A 89 -13.35 22.84 -10.60
C PRO A 89 -13.81 22.52 -9.17
N VAL A 90 -13.76 23.51 -8.29
CA VAL A 90 -14.31 23.46 -6.94
C VAL A 90 -15.79 23.01 -7.01
N GLY A 91 -16.18 22.08 -6.14
CA GLY A 91 -17.52 21.50 -6.09
C GLY A 91 -17.76 20.32 -7.03
N THR A 92 -16.78 19.91 -7.86
CA THR A 92 -16.98 18.77 -8.78
C THR A 92 -17.19 17.46 -8.01
N PRO A 93 -18.31 16.74 -8.24
CA PRO A 93 -18.62 15.50 -7.53
C PRO A 93 -17.76 14.31 -7.98
N PRO A 94 -17.76 13.20 -7.22
CA PRO A 94 -16.99 11.99 -7.54
C PRO A 94 -17.60 11.17 -8.69
N ASP A 95 -17.63 11.73 -9.89
CA ASP A 95 -18.14 11.02 -11.07
C ASP A 95 -17.21 9.88 -11.49
N PRO A 96 -17.73 8.66 -11.75
CA PRO A 96 -16.93 7.50 -12.12
C PRO A 96 -15.98 7.73 -13.30
N GLN A 97 -16.36 8.59 -14.24
CA GLN A 97 -15.58 8.91 -15.45
C GLN A 97 -14.34 9.78 -15.14
N ASN A 98 -14.33 10.49 -14.01
CA ASN A 98 -13.20 11.34 -13.63
C ASN A 98 -12.00 10.53 -13.15
N PHE A 99 -12.22 9.34 -12.55
CA PHE A 99 -11.13 8.54 -11.99
C PHE A 99 -10.17 7.99 -13.06
N PRO A 100 -10.63 7.37 -14.17
CA PRO A 100 -9.73 6.98 -15.26
C PRO A 100 -9.03 8.18 -15.90
N ARG A 101 -9.75 9.29 -16.11
CA ARG A 101 -9.18 10.52 -16.70
C ARG A 101 -8.03 11.08 -15.87
N ARG A 102 -8.20 11.12 -14.55
CA ARG A 102 -7.18 11.60 -13.62
C ARG A 102 -5.94 10.70 -13.56
N ASN A 103 -6.06 9.40 -13.84
CA ASN A 103 -4.94 8.46 -13.71
C ASN A 103 -3.72 8.85 -14.57
N ARG A 104 -3.94 9.53 -15.70
CA ARG A 104 -2.84 10.05 -16.55
C ARG A 104 -1.95 11.06 -15.84
N ILE A 105 -2.46 11.76 -14.83
CA ILE A 105 -1.70 12.72 -14.03
C ILE A 105 -0.82 11.96 -13.04
N ILE A 106 -1.32 10.86 -12.46
CA ILE A 106 -0.51 10.01 -11.57
C ILE A 106 0.72 9.49 -12.31
N SER A 107 0.51 8.87 -13.48
CA SER A 107 1.61 8.37 -14.31
C SER A 107 2.48 9.51 -14.82
N GLY A 108 1.87 10.64 -15.23
CA GLY A 108 2.59 11.77 -15.80
C GLY A 108 3.55 12.46 -14.83
N LEU A 109 3.16 12.56 -13.55
CA LEU A 109 3.99 13.11 -12.46
C LEU A 109 5.07 12.14 -11.96
N SER A 110 5.07 10.90 -12.42
CA SER A 110 5.92 9.83 -11.92
C SER A 110 7.02 9.47 -12.91
N ARG A 111 8.17 8.98 -12.43
CA ARG A 111 9.20 8.39 -13.31
C ARG A 111 8.83 6.97 -13.71
N GLY A 112 8.12 6.26 -12.84
CA GLY A 112 7.50 4.97 -13.12
C GLY A 112 6.31 4.71 -12.20
N VAL A 113 5.53 3.68 -12.53
CA VAL A 113 4.30 3.31 -11.82
C VAL A 113 4.40 1.89 -11.29
N LEU A 114 4.26 1.75 -9.97
CA LEU A 114 4.14 0.50 -9.25
C LEU A 114 2.68 0.07 -9.12
N VAL A 115 2.37 -1.12 -9.61
CA VAL A 115 1.09 -1.80 -9.40
C VAL A 115 1.25 -2.88 -8.33
N VAL A 116 0.61 -2.69 -7.17
CA VAL A 116 0.80 -3.60 -6.02
C VAL A 116 -0.14 -4.81 -6.05
N GLU A 117 -1.42 -4.59 -6.33
CA GLU A 117 -2.40 -5.66 -6.54
C GLU A 117 -3.41 -5.19 -7.58
N ALA A 118 -3.74 -6.05 -8.54
CA ALA A 118 -4.71 -5.76 -9.57
C ALA A 118 -5.29 -7.05 -10.13
N THR A 119 -6.60 -7.06 -10.38
CA THR A 119 -7.22 -8.06 -11.25
C THR A 119 -7.07 -7.63 -12.72
N LEU A 120 -7.28 -8.54 -13.68
CA LEU A 120 -7.23 -8.24 -15.12
C LEU A 120 -8.19 -7.13 -15.59
N LYS A 121 -9.26 -6.84 -14.82
CA LYS A 121 -10.22 -5.76 -15.12
C LYS A 121 -10.05 -4.55 -14.18
N SER A 122 -8.93 -4.45 -13.47
CA SER A 122 -8.70 -3.35 -12.52
C SER A 122 -8.40 -2.04 -13.24
N GLY A 123 -8.97 -0.94 -12.74
CA GLY A 123 -8.64 0.41 -13.21
C GLY A 123 -7.15 0.78 -13.01
N SER A 124 -6.43 0.08 -12.14
CA SER A 124 -4.98 0.26 -11.95
C SER A 124 -4.19 -0.14 -13.21
N LEU A 125 -4.70 -1.08 -14.01
CA LEU A 125 -4.06 -1.47 -15.28
C LEU A 125 -4.20 -0.37 -16.34
N ILE A 126 -5.24 0.46 -16.25
CA ILE A 126 -5.36 1.67 -17.09
C ILE A 126 -4.21 2.62 -16.78
N THR A 127 -3.89 2.83 -15.50
CA THR A 127 -2.74 3.67 -15.11
C THR A 127 -1.41 3.09 -15.60
N ALA A 128 -1.25 1.76 -15.58
CA ALA A 128 -0.06 1.10 -16.12
C ALA A 128 0.06 1.29 -17.65
N SER A 129 -1.05 1.18 -18.40
CA SER A 129 -1.07 1.47 -19.84
C SER A 129 -0.67 2.92 -20.12
N LEU A 130 -1.29 3.87 -19.40
CA LEU A 130 -0.99 5.30 -19.52
C LEU A 130 0.48 5.61 -19.18
N ALA A 131 1.07 4.88 -18.23
CA ALA A 131 2.49 5.00 -17.89
C ALA A 131 3.37 4.59 -19.07
N LEU A 132 3.11 3.43 -19.69
CA LEU A 132 3.84 2.97 -20.87
C LEU A 132 3.68 3.93 -22.05
N GLU A 133 2.46 4.42 -22.32
CA GLU A 133 2.18 5.41 -23.35
C GLU A 133 2.97 6.73 -23.14
N GLN A 134 3.24 7.08 -21.89
CA GLN A 134 4.02 8.26 -21.49
C GLN A 134 5.53 8.00 -21.38
N GLY A 135 6.00 6.81 -21.78
CA GLY A 135 7.41 6.42 -21.67
C GLY A 135 7.89 6.33 -20.22
N ARG A 136 7.02 5.86 -19.31
CA ARG A 136 7.33 5.62 -17.90
C ARG A 136 7.49 4.13 -17.66
N ASP A 137 8.38 3.78 -16.74
CA ASP A 137 8.59 2.39 -16.34
C ASP A 137 7.36 1.87 -15.58
N VAL A 138 7.06 0.58 -15.76
CA VAL A 138 6.01 -0.11 -15.01
C VAL A 138 6.63 -1.18 -14.15
N TYR A 139 6.26 -1.15 -12.88
CA TYR A 139 6.66 -2.10 -11.85
C TYR A 139 5.45 -2.86 -11.35
N ALA A 140 5.64 -4.09 -10.91
CA ALA A 140 4.56 -4.90 -10.37
C ALA A 140 5.03 -5.75 -9.18
N VAL A 141 4.24 -5.73 -8.10
CA VAL A 141 4.49 -6.59 -6.95
C VAL A 141 4.02 -8.01 -7.26
N PRO A 142 4.84 -9.04 -7.02
CA PRO A 142 4.40 -10.42 -7.19
C PRO A 142 3.33 -10.78 -6.15
N GLY A 143 2.58 -11.82 -6.42
CA GLY A 143 1.58 -12.32 -5.47
C GLY A 143 1.34 -13.81 -5.66
N SER A 144 0.59 -14.41 -4.74
CA SER A 144 0.23 -15.83 -4.86
C SER A 144 -0.48 -16.10 -6.20
N ILE A 145 -0.11 -17.20 -6.86
CA ILE A 145 -0.76 -17.70 -8.09
C ILE A 145 -2.22 -18.11 -7.85
N ASP A 146 -2.57 -18.43 -6.60
CA ASP A 146 -3.94 -18.77 -6.19
C ASP A 146 -4.79 -17.52 -5.90
N SER A 147 -4.16 -16.34 -5.81
CA SER A 147 -4.87 -15.09 -5.56
C SER A 147 -5.34 -14.46 -6.87
N PHE A 148 -6.65 -14.44 -7.09
CA PHE A 148 -7.27 -13.74 -8.21
C PHE A 148 -6.88 -12.24 -8.28
N LYS A 149 -6.57 -11.62 -7.13
CA LYS A 149 -6.15 -10.22 -7.02
C LYS A 149 -4.72 -9.95 -7.52
N SER A 150 -3.95 -10.99 -7.84
CA SER A 150 -2.60 -10.88 -8.41
C SER A 150 -2.57 -11.09 -9.93
N THR A 151 -3.69 -11.47 -10.55
CA THR A 151 -3.74 -11.83 -11.98
C THR A 151 -3.29 -10.70 -12.91
N GLY A 152 -3.61 -9.45 -12.56
CA GLY A 152 -3.17 -8.26 -13.27
C GLY A 152 -1.69 -7.97 -13.10
N THR A 153 -1.14 -8.09 -11.88
CA THR A 153 0.30 -7.89 -11.66
C THR A 153 1.12 -8.98 -12.33
N HIS A 154 0.68 -10.23 -12.30
CA HIS A 154 1.32 -11.32 -13.06
C HIS A 154 1.27 -11.07 -14.57
N CYS A 155 0.17 -10.54 -15.10
CA CYS A 155 0.07 -10.18 -16.51
C CYS A 155 1.10 -9.10 -16.89
N LEU A 156 1.19 -8.04 -16.08
CA LEU A 156 2.18 -6.97 -16.27
C LEU A 156 3.61 -7.52 -16.25
N ILE A 157 3.95 -8.38 -15.28
CA ILE A 157 5.29 -9.01 -15.19
C ILE A 157 5.59 -9.82 -16.44
N LYS A 158 4.63 -10.63 -16.92
CA LYS A 158 4.78 -11.40 -18.17
C LYS A 158 4.93 -10.51 -19.41
N GLN A 159 4.42 -9.29 -19.37
CA GLN A 159 4.54 -8.28 -20.43
C GLN A 159 5.82 -7.43 -20.32
N GLY A 160 6.68 -7.71 -19.35
CA GLY A 160 7.96 -7.03 -19.17
C GLY A 160 8.00 -5.96 -18.09
N ALA A 161 6.93 -5.79 -17.31
CA ALA A 161 7.01 -4.96 -16.10
C ALA A 161 8.02 -5.58 -15.12
N LYS A 162 8.85 -4.75 -14.51
CA LYS A 162 9.85 -5.23 -13.54
C LYS A 162 9.16 -5.71 -12.27
N LEU A 163 9.52 -6.92 -11.85
CA LEU A 163 9.08 -7.48 -10.58
C LEU A 163 9.72 -6.70 -9.43
N VAL A 164 8.89 -6.28 -8.45
CA VAL A 164 9.33 -5.51 -7.28
C VAL A 164 8.86 -6.18 -6.00
N GLU A 165 9.80 -6.51 -5.13
CA GLU A 165 9.57 -7.06 -3.80
C GLU A 165 9.70 -5.99 -2.71
N ASN A 166 10.52 -4.97 -2.96
CA ASN A 166 10.83 -3.92 -1.99
C ASN A 166 11.19 -2.59 -2.68
N ALA A 167 11.37 -1.52 -1.89
CA ALA A 167 11.67 -0.20 -2.44
C ALA A 167 13.03 -0.12 -3.17
N GLU A 168 14.02 -0.93 -2.79
CA GLU A 168 15.36 -0.91 -3.39
C GLU A 168 15.31 -1.36 -4.85
N ASP A 169 14.45 -2.32 -5.22
CA ASP A 169 14.32 -2.79 -6.61
C ASP A 169 13.92 -1.64 -7.59
N ILE A 170 13.13 -0.68 -7.08
CA ILE A 170 12.75 0.53 -7.82
C ILE A 170 13.88 1.55 -7.81
N LEU A 171 14.55 1.74 -6.67
CA LEU A 171 15.65 2.71 -6.54
C LEU A 171 16.83 2.34 -7.43
N ASP A 172 17.15 1.05 -7.53
CA ASP A 172 18.16 0.52 -8.42
C ASP A 172 17.81 0.80 -9.88
N GLU A 173 16.54 0.65 -10.27
CA GLU A 173 16.10 0.99 -11.62
C GLU A 173 16.23 2.49 -11.93
N LEU A 174 15.94 3.33 -10.95
CA LEU A 174 16.08 4.78 -11.09
C LEU A 174 17.55 5.25 -11.11
N GLY A 175 18.52 4.33 -10.93
CA GLY A 175 19.93 4.66 -10.72
C GLY A 175 20.14 5.50 -9.45
N PHE A 176 19.21 5.40 -8.49
CA PHE A 176 19.17 6.26 -7.31
C PHE A 176 20.08 5.68 -6.22
N HIS A 177 21.38 5.73 -6.46
CA HIS A 177 22.41 5.36 -5.47
C HIS A 177 22.72 6.54 -4.54
N ALA A 178 21.69 7.17 -3.99
CA ALA A 178 21.88 8.23 -2.99
C ALA A 178 22.37 7.60 -1.69
N GLY A 179 23.51 8.10 -1.19
CA GLY A 179 24.19 7.63 0.02
C GLY A 179 23.19 7.42 1.15
N ARG A 180 23.29 6.26 1.82
CA ARG A 180 22.46 5.88 2.96
C ARG A 180 22.30 7.05 3.91
N SER A 181 21.21 7.82 3.80
CA SER A 181 20.74 8.57 4.95
C SER A 181 20.50 7.52 6.02
N PRO A 182 21.03 7.71 7.25
CA PRO A 182 20.88 6.72 8.29
C PRO A 182 19.38 6.47 8.42
N ALA A 183 18.98 5.23 8.15
CA ALA A 183 17.63 4.80 8.41
C ALA A 183 17.34 5.25 9.84
N GLY A 184 16.42 6.20 10.00
CA GLY A 184 15.82 6.44 11.31
C GLY A 184 15.42 5.07 11.86
N PRO A 185 15.62 4.81 13.16
CA PRO A 185 15.42 3.48 13.73
C PRO A 185 14.08 2.94 13.21
N PRO A 186 14.04 1.69 12.71
CA PRO A 186 12.79 1.11 12.24
C PRO A 186 11.77 1.37 13.33
N ASP A 187 10.66 2.03 12.99
CA ASP A 187 9.51 2.25 13.88
C ASP A 187 9.38 0.99 14.72
N ALA A 188 9.86 1.06 15.96
CA ALA A 188 9.88 -0.11 16.81
C ALA A 188 8.40 -0.43 16.98
N LEU A 189 7.98 -1.59 16.46
CA LEU A 189 6.67 -2.14 16.78
C LEU A 189 6.45 -1.89 18.27
N PRO A 190 5.33 -1.28 18.69
CA PRO A 190 5.12 -0.91 20.08
C PRO A 190 5.50 -2.10 20.93
N ALA A 191 6.38 -1.89 21.92
CA ALA A 191 7.06 -2.97 22.64
C ALA A 191 6.10 -4.14 22.86
N MET A 192 6.40 -5.26 22.22
CA MET A 192 5.66 -6.49 22.39
C MET A 192 6.24 -7.18 23.61
N ASP A 193 5.35 -7.62 24.50
CA ASP A 193 5.77 -8.55 25.54
C ASP A 193 6.19 -9.89 24.90
N PRO A 194 6.92 -10.76 25.63
CA PRO A 194 7.42 -12.03 25.08
C PRO A 194 6.31 -12.93 24.51
N ASP A 195 5.11 -12.87 25.08
CA ASP A 195 3.97 -13.65 24.65
C ASP A 195 3.38 -13.08 23.34
N GLU A 196 3.28 -11.75 23.23
CA GLU A 196 2.86 -11.03 22.01
C GLU A 196 3.84 -11.29 20.85
N GLN A 197 5.16 -11.33 21.11
CA GLN A 197 6.17 -11.70 20.11
C GLN A 197 5.99 -13.14 19.64
N THR A 198 5.75 -14.07 20.57
CA THR A 198 5.54 -15.48 20.24
C THR A 198 4.31 -15.67 19.35
N ILE A 199 3.20 -15.00 19.66
CA ILE A 199 1.99 -15.04 18.84
C ILE A 199 2.20 -14.35 17.49
N HIS A 200 2.87 -13.20 17.46
CA HIS A 200 3.19 -12.52 16.20
C HIS A 200 3.99 -13.43 15.26
N GLN A 201 4.99 -14.15 15.79
CA GLN A 201 5.76 -15.13 15.03
C GLN A 201 4.91 -16.33 14.60
N ALA A 202 4.00 -16.80 15.45
CA ALA A 202 3.12 -17.92 15.15
C ALA A 202 2.14 -17.62 13.99
N ILE A 203 1.59 -16.39 13.92
CA ILE A 203 0.75 -15.92 12.81
C ILE A 203 1.58 -15.88 11.51
N GLY A 204 2.76 -15.25 11.56
CA GLY A 204 3.64 -15.13 10.39
C GLY A 204 3.11 -14.15 9.34
N ASN A 205 3.49 -14.34 8.07
CA ASN A 205 3.23 -13.39 6.99
C ASN A 205 1.87 -13.56 6.30
N TYR A 206 1.13 -14.62 6.64
CA TYR A 206 -0.16 -14.96 6.03
C TYR A 206 -1.23 -15.14 7.11
N PRO A 207 -2.52 -14.98 6.77
CA PRO A 207 -3.59 -15.28 7.71
C PRO A 207 -3.46 -16.68 8.30
N ALA A 208 -3.51 -16.80 9.62
CA ALA A 208 -3.41 -18.08 10.32
C ALA A 208 -4.66 -18.31 11.18
N HIS A 209 -5.16 -19.54 11.22
CA HIS A 209 -6.29 -19.90 12.09
C HIS A 209 -5.85 -19.93 13.55
N ILE A 210 -6.76 -19.63 14.49
CA ILE A 210 -6.45 -19.66 15.93
C ILE A 210 -5.85 -21.00 16.38
N ASP A 211 -6.35 -22.13 15.88
CA ASP A 211 -5.81 -23.46 16.23
C ASP A 211 -4.38 -23.66 15.73
N GLU A 212 -4.04 -23.07 14.58
CA GLU A 212 -2.68 -23.11 14.05
C GLU A 212 -1.74 -22.23 14.88
N ILE A 213 -2.21 -21.05 15.31
CA ILE A 213 -1.47 -20.14 16.18
C ILE A 213 -1.20 -20.82 17.52
N VAL A 214 -2.21 -21.46 18.13
CA VAL A 214 -2.09 -22.24 19.37
C VAL A 214 -1.02 -23.32 19.24
N ARG A 215 -1.07 -24.11 18.16
CA ARG A 215 -0.11 -25.18 17.90
C ARG A 215 1.33 -24.65 17.73
N ARG A 216 1.51 -23.54 17.01
CA ARG A 216 2.84 -22.94 16.75
C ARG A 216 3.40 -22.23 17.98
N ALA A 217 2.56 -21.49 18.71
CA ALA A 217 2.94 -20.77 19.92
C ALA A 217 3.18 -21.69 21.13
N ARG A 218 2.71 -22.95 21.07
CA ARG A 218 2.80 -23.93 22.16
C ARG A 218 2.21 -23.40 23.47
N MET A 219 1.09 -22.69 23.35
CA MET A 219 0.35 -22.08 24.45
C MET A 219 -1.06 -22.67 24.53
N ASP A 220 -1.71 -22.54 25.69
CA ASP A 220 -3.12 -22.91 25.81
C ASP A 220 -4.02 -21.94 25.03
N VAL A 221 -5.17 -22.45 24.57
CA VAL A 221 -6.14 -21.69 23.75
C VAL A 221 -6.66 -20.45 24.48
N GLY A 222 -6.83 -20.52 25.81
CA GLY A 222 -7.33 -19.40 26.61
C GLY A 222 -6.34 -18.23 26.63
N ARG A 223 -5.06 -18.54 26.87
CA ARG A 223 -3.96 -17.57 26.85
C ARG A 223 -3.77 -16.96 25.47
N VAL A 224 -3.78 -17.77 24.41
CA VAL A 224 -3.70 -17.28 23.03
C VAL A 224 -4.85 -16.34 22.69
N SER A 225 -6.08 -16.70 23.06
CA SER A 225 -7.26 -15.86 22.80
C SER A 225 -7.17 -14.51 23.53
N ALA A 226 -6.74 -14.52 24.79
CA ALA A 226 -6.56 -13.30 25.58
C ALA A 226 -5.50 -12.36 25.00
N ILE A 227 -4.36 -12.92 24.57
CA ILE A 227 -3.27 -12.13 23.97
C ILE A 227 -3.70 -11.60 22.59
N LEU A 228 -4.33 -12.41 21.74
CA LEU A 228 -4.83 -11.97 20.44
C LEU A 228 -5.82 -10.80 20.58
N THR A 229 -6.73 -10.88 21.56
CA THR A 229 -7.68 -9.81 21.86
C THR A 229 -6.96 -8.53 22.28
N ARG A 230 -5.96 -8.65 23.17
CA ARG A 230 -5.14 -7.51 23.59
C ARG A 230 -4.35 -6.91 22.44
N MET A 231 -3.76 -7.73 21.58
CA MET A 231 -3.04 -7.28 20.40
C MET A 231 -3.97 -6.60 19.40
N GLU A 232 -5.21 -7.07 19.25
CA GLU A 232 -6.22 -6.46 18.37
C GLU A 232 -6.63 -5.08 18.89
N LEU A 233 -6.87 -4.96 20.20
CA LEU A 233 -7.14 -3.67 20.85
C LEU A 233 -5.97 -2.69 20.71
N LYS A 234 -4.72 -3.19 20.71
CA LYS A 234 -3.51 -2.40 20.44
C LYS A 234 -3.29 -2.13 18.94
N GLY A 235 -4.13 -2.65 18.05
CA GLY A 235 -3.98 -2.55 16.60
C GLY A 235 -2.77 -3.30 16.03
N LYS A 236 -2.20 -4.27 16.77
CA LYS A 236 -1.05 -5.09 16.37
C LYS A 236 -1.43 -6.34 15.58
N VAL A 237 -2.66 -6.81 15.72
CA VAL A 237 -3.24 -7.90 14.92
C VAL A 237 -4.66 -7.52 14.53
N ARG A 238 -5.20 -8.21 13.52
CA ARG A 238 -6.59 -8.05 13.10
C ARG A 238 -7.24 -9.41 12.90
N GLN A 239 -8.45 -9.57 13.43
CA GLN A 239 -9.27 -10.74 13.14
C GLN A 239 -9.96 -10.60 11.78
N LEU A 240 -9.92 -11.68 11.00
CA LEU A 240 -10.65 -11.87 9.74
C LEU A 240 -11.77 -12.90 9.97
N PRO A 241 -12.77 -12.97 9.07
CA PRO A 241 -13.82 -13.99 9.13
C PRO A 241 -13.24 -15.41 9.25
N GLY A 242 -13.93 -16.27 10.01
CA GLY A 242 -13.50 -17.66 10.21
C GLY A 242 -12.36 -17.84 11.22
N LYS A 243 -12.23 -16.94 12.22
CA LYS A 243 -11.18 -17.01 13.28
C LYS A 243 -9.75 -17.05 12.73
N MET A 244 -9.54 -16.37 11.60
CA MET A 244 -8.24 -16.15 11.00
C MET A 244 -7.64 -14.85 11.53
N PHE A 245 -6.36 -14.82 11.84
CA PHE A 245 -5.66 -13.63 12.35
C PHE A 245 -4.51 -13.25 11.43
N VAL A 246 -4.26 -11.95 11.31
CA VAL A 246 -3.12 -11.37 10.58
C VAL A 246 -2.40 -10.32 11.44
N VAL A 247 -1.10 -10.17 11.21
CA VAL A 247 -0.22 -9.11 11.76
C VAL A 247 0.01 -7.99 10.77
#